data_AF-A0A7S1DL73-F1
#
_entry.id   AF-A0A7S1DL73-F1
#
_cell.length_a   1.000
_cell.length_b   1.000
_cell.length_c   1.000
_cell.angle_alpha   90.00
_cell.angle_beta   90.00
_cell.angle_gamma   90.00
#
_symmetry.space_group_name_H-M   'P 1'
#
loop_
_entity.id
_entity.type
_entity.pdbx_description
1 polymer ?
#
loop_
_entity_poly.entity_id
_entity_poly.type
_entity_poly.pdbx_seq_one_letter_code
_entity_poly.pdbx_strand_id
1 'polypeptide(L)'
;KKKVEVLELEVAHRDKELAWERARVLKLNDVLGELEALEAHLKAAKEKEARLVKDLSDARVKKESKEEGGNTAHGEQKDGNEDGALRDEMEKERVKRVALEGELSRLREAEKADKTKRDGLETELKELKDQSKKMEKDMQQMDKDLERALKEADDAARKCGCHAPKLGLMSRG
;
A
#
# COMPACT_ATOMS: atom_id res chain seq x y z
N LYS A 1 29.61 -9.73 -39.92
CA LYS A 1 30.18 -8.90 -38.83
C LYS A 1 29.18 -7.83 -38.39
N LYS A 2 28.87 -6.81 -39.21
CA LYS A 2 27.90 -5.75 -38.82
C LYS A 2 26.51 -6.24 -38.32
N LYS A 3 25.93 -7.28 -38.94
CA LYS A 3 24.65 -7.87 -38.47
C LYS A 3 24.71 -8.55 -37.10
N VAL A 4 25.88 -9.09 -36.72
CA VAL A 4 26.05 -9.77 -35.43
C VAL A 4 26.20 -8.73 -34.32
N GLU A 5 26.95 -7.66 -34.56
CA GLU A 5 27.07 -6.53 -33.61
C GLU A 5 25.72 -5.85 -33.32
N VAL A 6 24.85 -5.70 -34.32
CA VAL A 6 23.50 -5.12 -34.13
C VAL A 6 22.64 -6.00 -33.22
N LEU A 7 22.60 -7.31 -33.49
CA LEU A 7 21.85 -8.26 -32.66
C LEU A 7 22.41 -8.36 -31.23
N GLU A 8 23.73 -8.30 -31.06
CA GLU A 8 24.37 -8.30 -29.73
C GLU A 8 24.03 -7.03 -28.91
N LEU A 9 24.02 -5.86 -29.56
CA LEU A 9 23.64 -4.61 -28.91
C LEU A 9 22.15 -4.59 -28.53
N GLU A 10 21.28 -5.15 -29.38
CA GLU A 10 19.85 -5.26 -29.13
C GLU A 10 19.53 -6.25 -28.00
N VAL A 11 20.19 -7.41 -27.95
CA VAL A 11 20.06 -8.37 -26.83
C VAL A 11 20.51 -7.72 -25.52
N ALA A 12 21.64 -7.01 -25.53
CA ALA A 12 22.13 -6.31 -24.34
C ALA A 12 21.20 -5.17 -23.88
N HIS A 13 20.49 -4.52 -24.80
CA HIS A 13 19.48 -3.52 -24.47
C HIS A 13 18.25 -4.17 -23.82
N ARG A 14 17.79 -5.28 -24.39
CA ARG A 14 16.64 -6.05 -23.90
C ARG A 14 16.87 -6.63 -22.51
N ASP A 15 18.08 -7.11 -22.25
CA ASP A 15 18.48 -7.59 -20.93
C ASP A 15 18.46 -6.48 -19.87
N LYS A 16 18.86 -5.26 -20.23
CA LYS A 16 18.79 -4.09 -19.33
C LYS A 16 17.34 -3.71 -19.03
N GLU A 17 16.46 -3.72 -20.03
CA GLU A 17 15.04 -3.46 -19.83
C GLU A 17 14.39 -4.50 -18.94
N LEU A 18 14.64 -5.79 -19.20
CA LEU A 18 14.14 -6.89 -18.36
C LEU A 18 14.66 -6.79 -16.92
N ALA A 19 15.92 -6.40 -16.72
CA ALA A 19 16.49 -6.20 -15.39
C ALA A 19 15.80 -5.04 -14.65
N TRP A 20 15.56 -3.92 -15.34
CA TRP A 20 14.83 -2.80 -14.76
C TRP A 20 13.38 -3.18 -14.44
N GLU A 21 12.74 -3.99 -15.28
CA GLU A 21 11.37 -4.43 -15.07
C GLU A 21 11.22 -5.39 -13.90
N ARG A 22 12.18 -6.28 -13.70
CA ARG A 22 12.27 -7.10 -12.48
C ARG A 22 12.44 -6.24 -11.24
N ALA A 23 13.34 -5.25 -11.28
CA ALA A 23 13.56 -4.34 -10.16
C ALA A 23 12.29 -3.53 -9.82
N ARG A 24 11.56 -3.07 -10.84
CA ARG A 24 10.31 -2.33 -10.64
C ARG A 24 9.19 -3.21 -10.08
N VAL A 25 9.05 -4.45 -10.56
CA VAL A 25 8.07 -5.41 -10.01
C VAL A 25 8.33 -5.69 -8.54
N LEU A 26 9.59 -5.85 -8.14
CA LEU A 26 9.95 -5.97 -6.71
C LEU A 26 9.51 -4.74 -5.93
N LYS A 27 9.82 -3.54 -6.44
CA LYS A 27 9.41 -2.29 -5.79
C LYS A 27 7.89 -2.14 -5.68
N LEU A 28 7.14 -2.55 -6.71
CA LEU A 28 5.68 -2.56 -6.67
C LEU A 28 5.14 -3.50 -5.59
N ASN A 29 5.74 -4.67 -5.43
CA ASN A 29 5.37 -5.61 -4.36
C ASN A 29 5.66 -5.04 -2.98
N ASP A 30 6.79 -4.35 -2.80
CA ASP A 30 7.12 -3.70 -1.53
C ASP A 30 6.08 -2.63 -1.17
N VAL A 31 5.78 -1.73 -2.11
CA VAL A 31 4.76 -0.67 -1.92
C VAL A 31 3.37 -1.25 -1.65
N LEU A 32 2.98 -2.33 -2.35
CA LEU A 32 1.72 -3.03 -2.09
C LEU A 32 1.68 -3.63 -0.68
N GLY A 33 2.76 -4.27 -0.24
CA GLY A 33 2.85 -4.81 1.12
C GLY A 33 2.76 -3.74 2.19
N GLU A 34 3.40 -2.58 1.97
CA GLU A 34 3.29 -1.43 2.88
C GLU A 34 1.88 -0.85 2.94
N LEU A 35 1.19 -0.76 1.80
CA LEU A 35 -0.21 -0.31 1.74
C LEU A 35 -1.13 -1.27 2.50
N GLU A 36 -1.00 -2.58 2.29
CA GLU A 36 -1.78 -3.59 3.02
C GLU A 36 -1.55 -3.51 4.54
N ALA A 37 -0.30 -3.30 4.96
CA ALA A 37 0.03 -3.12 6.37
C ALA A 37 -0.59 -1.85 6.96
N LEU A 38 -0.54 -0.72 6.24
CA LEU A 38 -1.17 0.53 6.68
C LEU A 38 -2.69 0.41 6.75
N GLU A 39 -3.33 -0.27 5.81
CA GLU A 39 -4.78 -0.50 5.84
C GLU A 39 -5.18 -1.36 7.05
N ALA A 40 -4.41 -2.40 7.37
CA ALA A 40 -4.62 -3.20 8.56
C ALA A 40 -4.47 -2.36 9.84
N HIS A 41 -3.46 -1.49 9.89
CA HIS A 41 -3.22 -0.60 11.02
C HIS A 41 -4.35 0.42 11.20
N LEU A 42 -4.82 1.03 10.11
CA LEU A 42 -5.97 1.95 10.11
C LEU A 42 -7.25 1.25 10.56
N LYS A 43 -7.49 0.01 10.12
CA LYS A 43 -8.65 -0.77 10.55
C LYS A 43 -8.59 -1.05 12.06
N ALA A 44 -7.45 -1.51 12.56
CA ALA A 44 -7.24 -1.76 13.98
C ALA A 44 -7.39 -0.47 14.81
N ALA A 45 -6.89 0.66 14.32
CA ALA A 45 -7.03 1.96 14.95
C ALA A 45 -8.50 2.39 15.07
N LYS A 46 -9.30 2.20 14.00
CA LYS A 46 -10.74 2.50 14.00
C LYS A 46 -11.52 1.61 14.97
N GLU A 47 -11.19 0.32 15.03
CA GLU A 47 -11.80 -0.59 16.01
C GLU A 47 -11.44 -0.18 17.44
N LYS A 48 -10.20 0.23 17.69
CA LYS A 48 -9.77 0.74 19.00
C LYS A 48 -10.46 2.06 19.36
N GLU A 49 -10.59 2.99 18.42
CA GLU A 49 -11.34 4.24 18.63
C GLU A 49 -12.80 3.94 18.99
N ALA A 50 -13.47 3.05 18.26
CA ALA A 50 -14.85 2.67 18.54
C ALA A 50 -15.02 2.11 19.97
N ARG A 51 -14.06 1.30 20.44
CA ARG A 51 -14.06 0.79 21.82
C ARG A 51 -13.90 1.92 22.83
N LEU A 52 -12.94 2.82 22.62
CA LEU A 52 -12.72 3.97 23.53
C LEU A 52 -13.93 4.91 23.58
N VAL A 53 -14.58 5.17 22.44
CA VAL A 53 -15.81 5.97 22.39
C VAL A 53 -16.94 5.31 23.19
N LYS A 54 -17.06 3.98 23.10
CA LYS A 54 -18.01 3.21 23.90
C LYS A 54 -17.68 3.30 25.40
N ASP A 55 -16.43 3.07 25.78
CA ASP A 55 -16.00 3.15 27.18
C ASP A 55 -16.23 4.55 27.78
N LEU A 56 -16.01 5.60 26.99
CA LEU A 56 -16.32 6.98 27.37
C LEU A 56 -17.82 7.23 27.54
N SER A 57 -18.64 6.64 26.67
CA SER A 57 -20.10 6.72 26.76
C SER A 57 -20.62 5.99 28.00
N ASP A 58 -20.12 4.78 28.27
CA ASP A 58 -20.49 3.98 29.45
C ASP A 58 -20.04 4.68 30.76
N ALA A 59 -18.85 5.28 30.76
CA ALA A 59 -18.37 6.09 31.90
C ALA A 59 -19.21 7.37 32.11
N ARG A 60 -19.82 7.93 31.04
CA ARG A 60 -20.73 9.07 31.15
C ARG A 60 -22.08 8.68 31.75
N VAL A 61 -22.67 7.58 31.30
CA VAL A 61 -23.93 7.07 31.84
C VAL A 61 -23.78 6.72 33.33
N LYS A 62 -22.67 6.08 33.73
CA LYS A 62 -22.40 5.78 35.15
C LYS A 62 -22.30 7.03 36.02
N LYS A 63 -21.73 8.11 35.49
CA LYS A 63 -21.65 9.39 36.20
C LYS A 63 -23.05 9.98 36.39
N GLU A 64 -23.86 10.03 35.34
CA GLU A 64 -25.23 10.56 35.37
C GLU A 64 -26.11 9.77 36.36
N SER A 65 -26.03 8.44 36.39
CA SER A 65 -26.79 7.62 37.35
C SER A 65 -26.37 7.83 38.82
N LYS A 66 -25.10 8.17 39.10
CA LYS A 66 -24.62 8.47 40.46
C LYS A 66 -25.00 9.88 40.91
N GLU A 67 -25.01 10.85 40.00
CA GLU A 67 -25.46 12.21 40.30
C GLU A 67 -26.99 12.28 40.51
N GLU A 68 -27.79 11.50 39.77
CA GLU A 68 -29.26 11.44 39.94
C GLU A 68 -29.71 10.68 41.20
N GLY A 69 -29.02 9.60 41.59
CA GLY A 69 -29.34 8.84 42.80
C GLY A 69 -29.01 9.57 44.11
N GLY A 70 -28.09 10.54 44.08
CA GLY A 70 -27.69 11.32 45.26
C GLY A 70 -28.61 12.49 45.60
N ASN A 71 -29.43 12.96 44.66
CA ASN A 71 -30.20 14.21 44.82
C ASN A 71 -31.62 14.03 45.40
N THR A 72 -32.02 12.81 45.76
CA THR A 72 -33.38 12.49 46.27
C THR A 72 -33.47 12.16 47.76
N ALA A 73 -32.35 12.12 48.51
CA ALA A 73 -32.36 11.83 49.94
C ALA A 73 -32.09 13.09 50.78
N HIS A 74 -33.07 14.00 50.84
CA HIS A 74 -33.08 15.06 51.85
C HIS A 74 -33.75 14.52 53.11
N GLY A 75 -32.94 13.96 54.02
CA GLY A 75 -33.38 13.59 55.36
C GLY A 75 -32.68 12.35 55.90
N GLU A 76 -31.41 12.48 56.28
CA GLU A 76 -30.85 11.90 57.50
C GLU A 76 -29.35 12.23 57.58
N GLN A 77 -28.96 12.81 58.70
CA GLN A 77 -27.60 13.22 59.02
C GLN A 77 -26.77 11.95 59.27
N LYS A 78 -26.05 11.46 58.26
CA LYS A 78 -25.10 10.36 58.37
C LYS A 78 -23.66 10.83 58.19
N ASP A 79 -22.78 10.17 58.91
CA ASP A 79 -21.40 10.52 59.20
C ASP A 79 -20.57 10.86 57.94
N GLY A 80 -19.74 11.91 58.03
CA GLY A 80 -18.95 12.50 56.93
C GLY A 80 -17.86 11.62 56.29
N ASN A 81 -17.95 10.30 56.42
CA ASN A 81 -17.06 9.31 55.82
C ASN A 81 -17.53 8.85 54.42
N GLU A 82 -18.85 8.85 54.17
CA GLU A 82 -19.43 8.41 52.88
C GLU A 82 -19.24 9.45 51.76
N ASP A 83 -19.27 10.74 52.11
CA ASP A 83 -19.03 11.85 51.17
C ASP A 83 -17.59 11.89 50.62
N GLY A 84 -16.62 11.40 51.39
CA GLY A 84 -15.21 11.29 50.95
C GLY A 84 -15.04 10.17 49.92
N ALA A 85 -15.63 9.00 50.18
CA ALA A 85 -15.56 7.85 49.29
C ALA A 85 -16.19 8.13 47.91
N LEU A 86 -17.33 8.84 47.88
CA LEU A 86 -17.98 9.26 46.63
C LEU A 86 -17.15 10.27 45.84
N ARG A 87 -16.50 11.23 46.52
CA ARG A 87 -15.57 12.18 45.86
C ARG A 87 -14.36 11.48 45.28
N ASP A 88 -13.76 10.55 46.02
CA ASP A 88 -12.61 9.78 45.56
C ASP A 88 -12.96 8.91 44.34
N GLU A 89 -14.16 8.34 44.32
CA GLU A 89 -14.64 7.55 43.19
C GLU A 89 -14.95 8.41 41.96
N MET A 90 -15.56 9.58 42.16
CA MET A 90 -15.77 10.58 41.11
C MET A 90 -14.46 11.09 40.51
N GLU A 91 -13.45 11.32 41.35
CA GLU A 91 -12.12 11.75 40.90
C GLU A 91 -11.41 10.63 40.14
N LYS A 92 -11.51 9.36 40.59
CA LYS A 92 -11.01 8.20 39.83
C LYS A 92 -11.66 8.08 38.45
N GLU A 93 -12.97 8.25 38.35
CA GLU A 93 -13.68 8.22 37.05
C GLU A 93 -13.32 9.43 36.16
N ARG A 94 -13.09 10.62 36.74
CA ARG A 94 -12.56 11.78 36.01
C ARG A 94 -11.18 11.50 35.42
N VAL A 95 -10.26 11.00 36.23
CA VAL A 95 -8.89 10.67 35.80
C VAL A 95 -8.93 9.62 34.68
N LYS A 96 -9.77 8.59 34.84
CA LYS A 96 -9.97 7.56 33.81
C LYS A 96 -10.50 8.14 32.50
N ARG A 97 -11.50 9.03 32.56
CA ARG A 97 -12.04 9.71 31.37
C ARG A 97 -10.96 10.53 30.64
N VAL A 98 -10.22 11.35 31.38
CA VAL A 98 -9.14 12.17 30.80
C VAL A 98 -8.08 11.30 30.14
N ALA A 99 -7.74 10.15 30.74
CA ALA A 99 -6.82 9.19 30.15
C ALA A 99 -7.35 8.62 28.82
N LEU A 100 -8.63 8.20 28.78
CA LEU A 100 -9.28 7.67 27.57
C LEU A 100 -9.39 8.73 26.46
N GLU A 101 -9.71 9.98 26.80
CA GLU A 101 -9.72 11.11 25.86
C GLU A 101 -8.33 11.38 25.28
N GLY A 102 -7.29 11.31 26.11
CA GLY A 102 -5.90 11.43 25.69
C GLY A 102 -5.47 10.32 24.74
N GLU A 103 -5.85 9.06 25.01
CA GLU A 103 -5.59 7.94 24.10
C GLU A 103 -6.30 8.10 22.75
N LEU A 104 -7.56 8.54 22.78
CA LEU A 104 -8.36 8.76 21.58
C LEU A 104 -7.80 9.90 20.72
N SER A 105 -7.31 10.97 21.33
CA SER A 105 -6.61 12.04 20.63
C SER A 105 -5.33 11.54 19.95
N ARG A 106 -4.51 10.74 20.64
CA ARG A 106 -3.29 10.15 20.06
C ARG A 106 -3.60 9.21 18.89
N LEU A 107 -4.66 8.41 19.00
CA LEU A 107 -5.08 7.51 17.92
C LEU A 107 -5.51 8.27 16.67
N ARG A 108 -6.22 9.39 16.83
CA ARG A 108 -6.64 10.23 15.69
C ARG A 108 -5.45 10.87 14.98
N GLU A 109 -4.45 11.33 15.72
CA GLU A 109 -3.22 11.87 15.11
C GLU A 109 -2.41 10.78 14.40
N ALA A 110 -2.33 9.57 14.98
CA ALA A 110 -1.72 8.43 14.30
C ALA A 110 -2.49 8.03 13.02
N GLU A 111 -3.83 8.03 13.06
CA GLU A 111 -4.66 7.74 11.89
C GLU A 111 -4.44 8.76 10.76
N LYS A 112 -4.31 10.05 11.09
CA LYS A 112 -3.97 11.09 10.11
C LYS A 112 -2.60 10.84 9.48
N ALA A 113 -1.59 10.54 10.29
CA ALA A 113 -0.25 10.26 9.79
C ALA A 113 -0.23 9.03 8.87
N ASP A 114 -0.96 7.96 9.23
CA ASP A 114 -1.04 6.75 8.41
C ASP A 114 -1.84 6.97 7.12
N LYS A 115 -2.90 7.81 7.14
CA LYS A 115 -3.59 8.25 5.91
C LYS A 115 -2.64 9.00 4.98
N THR A 116 -1.85 9.94 5.50
CA THR A 116 -0.86 10.68 4.70
C THR A 116 0.19 9.74 4.10
N LYS A 117 0.69 8.75 4.86
CA LYS A 117 1.62 7.74 4.33
C LYS A 117 0.97 6.93 3.20
N ARG A 118 -0.26 6.46 3.41
CA ARG A 118 -1.01 5.70 2.41
C ARG A 118 -1.19 6.51 1.12
N ASP A 119 -1.58 7.78 1.21
CA ASP A 119 -1.76 8.64 0.03
C ASP A 119 -0.42 8.85 -0.74
N GLY A 120 0.70 8.91 -0.01
CA GLY A 120 2.04 8.94 -0.61
C GLY A 120 2.38 7.65 -1.36
N LEU A 121 2.14 6.49 -0.75
CA LEU A 121 2.36 5.18 -1.38
C LEU A 121 1.42 4.92 -2.57
N GLU A 122 0.17 5.37 -2.50
CA GLU A 122 -0.78 5.32 -3.63
C GLU A 122 -0.26 6.12 -4.83
N THR A 123 0.36 7.28 -4.57
CA THR A 123 0.99 8.11 -5.60
C THR A 123 2.17 7.38 -6.23
N GLU A 124 3.07 6.82 -5.42
CA GLU A 124 4.22 6.04 -5.92
C GLU A 124 3.77 4.81 -6.73
N LEU A 125 2.74 4.11 -6.26
CA LEU A 125 2.17 2.96 -6.96
C LEU A 125 1.61 3.35 -8.33
N LYS A 126 0.99 4.53 -8.43
CA LYS A 126 0.51 5.06 -9.71
C LYS A 126 1.67 5.38 -10.65
N GLU A 127 2.72 6.03 -10.16
CA GLU A 127 3.90 6.36 -10.97
C GLU A 127 4.60 5.09 -11.49
N LEU A 128 4.79 4.08 -10.64
CA LEU A 128 5.37 2.80 -11.02
C LEU A 128 4.51 2.06 -12.05
N LYS A 129 3.17 2.14 -11.94
CA LYS A 129 2.24 1.58 -12.93
C LYS A 129 2.29 2.32 -14.27
N ASP A 130 2.40 3.64 -14.26
CA ASP A 130 2.47 4.42 -15.50
C ASP A 130 3.81 4.21 -16.22
N GLN A 131 4.90 4.09 -15.46
CA GLN A 131 6.20 3.63 -15.96
C GLN A 131 6.09 2.25 -16.64
N SER A 132 5.32 1.31 -16.07
CA SER A 132 5.04 -0.01 -16.67
C SER A 132 4.42 0.07 -18.04
N LYS A 133 3.35 0.86 -18.14
CA LYS A 133 2.63 0.99 -19.40
C LYS A 133 3.49 1.65 -20.47
N LYS A 134 4.36 2.59 -20.07
CA LYS A 134 5.28 3.23 -20.99
C LYS A 134 6.29 2.21 -21.53
N MET A 135 6.93 1.46 -20.64
CA MET A 135 7.97 0.54 -21.10
C MET A 135 7.41 -0.67 -21.86
N GLU A 136 6.21 -1.14 -21.53
CA GLU A 136 5.51 -2.14 -22.32
C GLU A 136 5.27 -1.67 -23.76
N LYS A 137 4.92 -0.40 -23.96
CA LYS A 137 4.78 0.18 -25.30
C LYS A 137 6.12 0.29 -26.03
N ASP A 138 7.17 0.71 -25.33
CA ASP A 138 8.51 0.83 -25.90
C ASP A 138 9.03 -0.54 -26.38
N MET A 139 8.79 -1.60 -25.58
CA MET A 139 9.13 -2.98 -25.94
C MET A 139 8.31 -3.49 -27.14
N GLN A 140 7.00 -3.25 -27.18
CA GLN A 140 6.16 -3.59 -28.33
C GLN A 140 6.58 -2.87 -29.61
N GLN A 141 7.05 -1.62 -29.49
CA GLN A 141 7.54 -0.85 -30.63
C GLN A 141 8.87 -1.42 -31.13
N MET A 142 9.79 -1.74 -30.23
CA MET A 142 11.05 -2.40 -30.60
C MET A 142 10.83 -3.75 -31.27
N ASP A 143 9.86 -4.55 -30.81
CA ASP A 143 9.53 -5.82 -31.46
C ASP A 143 9.09 -5.65 -32.91
N LYS A 144 8.28 -4.63 -33.19
CA LYS A 144 7.87 -4.32 -34.57
C LYS A 144 9.04 -3.85 -35.43
N ASP A 145 9.93 -3.04 -34.86
CA ASP A 145 11.09 -2.53 -35.60
C ASP A 145 12.09 -3.66 -35.88
N LEU A 146 12.23 -4.61 -34.97
CA LEU A 146 13.05 -5.82 -35.14
C LEU A 146 12.46 -6.77 -36.19
N GLU A 147 11.15 -7.02 -36.15
CA GLU A 147 10.45 -7.78 -37.19
C GLU A 147 10.63 -7.15 -38.59
N ARG A 148 10.57 -5.81 -38.67
CA ARG A 148 10.82 -5.09 -39.92
C ARG A 148 12.26 -5.24 -40.39
N ALA A 149 13.24 -5.03 -39.51
CA ALA A 149 14.65 -5.17 -39.82
C ALA A 149 15.02 -6.59 -40.28
N LEU A 150 14.44 -7.62 -39.63
CA LEU A 150 14.61 -9.02 -40.03
C LEU A 150 14.00 -9.29 -41.40
N LYS A 151 12.80 -8.75 -41.69
CA LYS A 151 12.15 -8.90 -42.99
C LYS A 151 12.94 -8.22 -44.11
N GLU A 152 13.39 -6.99 -43.89
CA GLU A 152 14.25 -6.26 -44.85
C GLU A 152 15.58 -7.00 -45.09
N ALA A 153 16.15 -7.58 -44.03
CA ALA A 153 17.35 -8.39 -44.11
C ALA A 153 17.16 -9.70 -44.91
N ASP A 154 16.01 -10.37 -44.79
CA ASP A 154 15.64 -11.56 -45.57
C ASP A 154 15.39 -11.20 -47.04
N ASP A 155 14.62 -10.14 -47.28
CA ASP A 155 14.33 -9.65 -48.63
C ASP A 155 15.61 -9.23 -49.36
N ALA A 156 16.54 -8.56 -48.67
CA ALA A 156 17.85 -8.22 -49.21
C ALA A 156 18.68 -9.47 -49.54
N ALA A 157 18.67 -10.49 -48.66
CA ALA A 157 19.37 -11.76 -48.88
C ALA A 157 18.82 -12.52 -50.10
N ARG A 158 17.50 -12.50 -50.29
CA ARG A 158 16.83 -13.07 -51.47
C ARG A 158 17.22 -12.32 -52.75
N LYS A 159 17.20 -10.99 -52.74
CA LYS A 159 17.53 -10.15 -53.91
C LYS A 159 19.00 -10.25 -54.32
N CYS A 160 19.92 -10.40 -53.38
CA CYS A 160 21.35 -10.54 -53.70
C CYS A 160 21.76 -11.95 -54.17
N GLY A 161 20.81 -12.90 -54.28
CA GLY A 161 21.12 -14.30 -54.61
C GLY A 161 21.90 -15.03 -53.52
N CYS A 162 22.01 -14.44 -52.33
CA CYS A 162 22.76 -14.96 -51.19
C CYS A 162 21.98 -16.03 -50.40
N HIS A 163 20.72 -16.28 -50.77
CA HIS A 163 19.93 -17.38 -50.24
C HIS A 163 20.45 -18.67 -50.84
N ALA A 164 21.21 -19.45 -50.05
CA ALA A 164 21.64 -20.78 -50.46
C ALA A 164 20.40 -21.56 -50.96
N PRO A 165 20.41 -22.09 -52.19
CA PRO A 165 19.30 -22.92 -52.65
C PRO A 165 19.14 -24.05 -51.65
N LYS A 166 17.88 -24.35 -51.28
CA LYS A 166 17.51 -25.57 -50.55
C LYS A 166 18.31 -26.69 -51.18
N LEU A 167 19.32 -27.19 -50.48
CA LEU A 167 20.07 -28.35 -50.91
C LEU A 167 19.04 -29.46 -51.03
N GLY A 168 18.66 -29.75 -52.27
CA GLY A 168 17.91 -30.95 -52.59
C GLY A 168 18.74 -32.09 -52.03
N LEU A 169 18.17 -32.77 -51.04
CA LEU A 169 18.54 -34.12 -50.67
C LEU A 169 18.36 -34.99 -51.93
N MET A 170 19.36 -34.98 -52.80
CA MET A 170 19.61 -36.08 -53.70
C MET A 170 20.37 -37.13 -52.89
N SER A 171 19.62 -37.96 -52.16
CA SER A 171 20.10 -39.29 -51.83
C SER A 171 20.26 -40.07 -53.13
N ARG A 172 21.49 -40.18 -53.61
CA ARG A 172 21.92 -41.26 -54.50
C ARG A 172 22.76 -42.22 -53.66
N GLY A 173 22.42 -43.51 -53.72
CA GLY A 173 23.12 -44.60 -53.05
C GLY A 173 22.15 -45.50 -52.34
#